data_AF-A0A2D5YA97-F1
#
_entry.id   AF-A0A2D5YA97-F1
#
_cell.length_a   1.000
_cell.length_b   1.000
_cell.length_c   1.000
_cell.angle_alpha   90.00
_cell.angle_beta   90.00
_cell.angle_gamma   90.00
#
_symmetry.space_group_name_H-M   'P 1'
#
loop_
_entity.id
_entity.type
_entity.pdbx_description
1 polymer ?
#
loop_
_entity_poly.entity_id
_entity_poly.type
_entity_poly.pdbx_seq_one_letter_code
_entity_poly.pdbx_strand_id
1 'polypeptide(L)'
;MVERQQAWHLPDTAYEGTLKSGLSTYFTRLRVGGLDFAILEDRKFKSGPEGKIPKMGPRPDHINDPSYDRSSVDLPGLKLLGEEQLIFLAEWSQDWTGAQMKAALSQTAFCGAVHIHGRPNDRLLADLDSNGWPQTGRKKALREIRKAWAPHLCGDQHLAVVVQHGIDNYRDGPFAFTSPAIVNSIYGRWWHPLNDLAGDNPISASPLPWTGDYEDGLGNKITMHAYANPPADRRDIKNRADGFGIARFNKETQSVTYECWPRFADVSEGDKAQFPGWPVTHKMSDNDGREIVGWLPQLTFSKPNQVVQVINRKTSEVLYTIRIQGKTFQPKVYSMDSHEIKSGENKPENVVIPQVKPVDRPELAKEISISI
;
A
#
# COMPACT_ATOMS: atom_id res chain seq x y z
N MET A 1 -28.26 -7.20 2.27
CA MET A 1 -28.49 -7.00 3.72
C MET A 1 -27.17 -6.86 4.47
N VAL A 2 -26.23 -7.80 4.34
CA VAL A 2 -24.90 -7.75 4.99
C VAL A 2 -24.12 -6.48 4.65
N GLU A 3 -23.91 -6.17 3.37
CA GLU A 3 -23.21 -4.95 2.94
C GLU A 3 -23.84 -3.69 3.52
N ARG A 4 -25.16 -3.55 3.41
CA ARG A 4 -25.87 -2.42 4.00
C ARG A 4 -25.61 -2.31 5.50
N GLN A 5 -25.57 -3.41 6.25
CA GLN A 5 -25.28 -3.36 7.69
C GLN A 5 -23.81 -2.99 7.97
N GLN A 6 -22.87 -3.47 7.16
CA GLN A 6 -21.43 -3.27 7.35
C GLN A 6 -20.93 -1.90 6.85
N ALA A 7 -21.59 -1.32 5.84
CA ALA A 7 -21.13 -0.10 5.16
C ALA A 7 -22.09 1.10 5.29
N TRP A 8 -23.25 0.94 5.92
CA TRP A 8 -24.26 2.01 6.08
C TRP A 8 -23.73 3.32 6.68
N HIS A 9 -22.72 3.23 7.54
CA HIS A 9 -22.14 4.36 8.26
C HIS A 9 -21.02 5.06 7.47
N LEU A 10 -20.67 4.55 6.28
CA LEU A 10 -19.72 5.19 5.39
C LEU A 10 -20.40 6.33 4.62
N PRO A 11 -19.64 7.33 4.17
CA PRO A 11 -20.13 8.28 3.17
C PRO A 11 -20.64 7.56 1.92
N ASP A 12 -21.46 8.25 1.13
CA ASP A 12 -21.97 7.72 -0.13
C ASP A 12 -20.83 7.23 -1.02
N THR A 13 -21.09 6.16 -1.75
CA THR A 13 -20.11 5.56 -2.65
C THR A 13 -19.70 6.54 -3.73
N ALA A 14 -18.43 6.49 -4.15
CA ALA A 14 -17.91 7.28 -5.26
C ALA A 14 -18.35 6.75 -6.64
N TYR A 15 -19.32 5.83 -6.67
CA TYR A 15 -19.89 5.26 -7.89
C TYR A 15 -21.36 5.61 -8.01
N GLU A 16 -21.72 6.32 -9.09
CA GLU A 16 -23.11 6.74 -9.32
C GLU A 16 -23.98 5.65 -9.97
N GLY A 17 -23.39 4.52 -10.35
CA GLY A 17 -24.07 3.44 -11.07
C GLY A 17 -24.57 2.29 -10.19
N THR A 18 -25.12 1.26 -10.84
CA THR A 18 -25.38 -0.05 -10.23
C THR A 18 -24.58 -1.11 -10.96
N LEU A 19 -23.98 -2.05 -10.24
CA LEU A 19 -23.26 -3.15 -10.87
C LEU A 19 -24.20 -4.02 -11.69
N LYS A 20 -23.69 -4.70 -12.71
CA LYS A 20 -24.47 -5.64 -13.55
C LYS A 20 -25.16 -6.75 -12.72
N SER A 21 -24.62 -7.08 -11.56
CA SER A 21 -25.20 -8.04 -10.61
C SER A 21 -26.42 -7.50 -9.85
N GLY A 22 -26.76 -6.22 -10.00
CA GLY A 22 -27.77 -5.53 -9.20
C GLY A 22 -27.30 -5.15 -7.79
N LEU A 23 -26.03 -5.40 -7.44
CA LEU A 23 -25.44 -5.01 -6.16
C LEU A 23 -25.04 -3.53 -6.16
N SER A 24 -25.22 -2.87 -5.02
CA SER A 24 -24.63 -1.57 -4.70
C SER A 24 -23.11 -1.70 -4.51
N THR A 25 -22.44 -0.56 -4.39
CA THR A 25 -21.00 -0.44 -4.09
C THR A 25 -20.83 0.39 -2.83
N TYR A 26 -19.68 0.25 -2.17
CA TYR A 26 -19.35 1.03 -0.96
C TYR A 26 -18.00 1.73 -1.01
N PHE A 27 -17.21 1.54 -2.07
CA PHE A 27 -15.94 2.25 -2.16
C PHE A 27 -16.18 3.77 -2.16
N THR A 28 -15.44 4.46 -1.30
CA THR A 28 -15.62 5.87 -0.99
C THR A 28 -14.38 6.37 -0.25
N ARG A 29 -14.43 7.61 0.25
CA ARG A 29 -13.44 8.12 1.20
C ARG A 29 -14.06 8.45 2.54
N LEU A 30 -13.30 8.29 3.62
CA LEU A 30 -13.67 8.73 4.96
C LEU A 30 -12.61 9.69 5.50
N ARG A 31 -13.03 10.90 5.90
CA ARG A 31 -12.15 11.88 6.55
C ARG A 31 -12.42 11.93 8.04
N VAL A 32 -11.40 11.70 8.86
CA VAL A 32 -11.51 11.74 10.32
C VAL A 32 -10.18 12.16 10.93
N GLY A 33 -10.18 13.09 11.88
CA GLY A 33 -8.95 13.51 12.60
C GLY A 33 -7.87 14.18 11.73
N GLY A 34 -8.22 14.65 10.54
CA GLY A 34 -7.27 15.17 9.53
C GLY A 34 -6.59 14.07 8.71
N LEU A 35 -7.04 12.83 8.82
CA LEU A 35 -6.67 11.70 7.97
C LEU A 35 -7.78 11.46 6.96
N ASP A 36 -7.39 11.05 5.76
CA ASP A 36 -8.32 10.77 4.68
C ASP A 36 -8.05 9.37 4.12
N PHE A 37 -9.02 8.49 4.34
CA PHE A 37 -8.95 7.09 4.00
C PHE A 37 -9.64 6.84 2.67
N ALA A 38 -8.95 6.29 1.67
CA ALA A 38 -9.60 5.68 0.52
C ALA A 38 -10.06 4.27 0.91
N ILE A 39 -11.36 4.03 0.93
CA ILE A 39 -11.95 2.72 1.22
C ILE A 39 -12.22 2.04 -0.11
N LEU A 40 -11.51 0.95 -0.38
CA LEU A 40 -11.58 0.20 -1.63
C LEU A 40 -12.49 -1.02 -1.53
N GLU A 41 -13.02 -1.42 -2.67
CA GLU A 41 -13.87 -2.58 -2.85
C GLU A 41 -13.20 -3.54 -3.84
N ASP A 42 -12.22 -4.29 -3.35
CA ASP A 42 -11.29 -5.09 -4.16
C ASP A 42 -11.81 -6.51 -4.46
N ARG A 43 -13.01 -6.87 -4.00
CA ARG A 43 -13.65 -8.17 -4.25
C ARG A 43 -14.65 -8.16 -5.40
N LYS A 44 -15.59 -7.19 -5.42
CA LYS A 44 -16.67 -7.17 -6.43
C LYS A 44 -16.19 -6.80 -7.84
N PHE A 45 -15.13 -6.01 -7.92
CA PHE A 45 -14.56 -5.53 -9.18
C PHE A 45 -13.46 -6.43 -9.73
N LYS A 46 -12.89 -7.27 -8.86
CA LYS A 46 -11.80 -8.15 -9.21
C LYS A 46 -12.30 -9.30 -10.08
N SER A 47 -11.53 -9.62 -11.09
CA SER A 47 -11.78 -10.81 -11.91
C SER A 47 -11.64 -12.07 -11.07
N GLY A 48 -12.60 -12.98 -11.14
CA GLY A 48 -12.41 -14.35 -10.64
C GLY A 48 -11.48 -15.14 -11.58
N PRO A 49 -10.58 -16.00 -11.07
CA PRO A 49 -9.68 -16.80 -11.90
C PRO A 49 -10.41 -17.95 -12.62
N GLU A 50 -11.50 -18.45 -12.05
CA GLU A 50 -12.29 -19.55 -12.63
C GLU A 50 -12.81 -19.20 -14.03
N GLY A 51 -12.50 -20.06 -15.01
CA GLY A 51 -12.88 -19.88 -16.41
C GLY A 51 -12.10 -18.80 -17.16
N LYS A 52 -11.21 -18.05 -16.50
CA LYS A 52 -10.38 -17.00 -17.15
C LYS A 52 -8.92 -17.40 -17.32
N ILE A 53 -8.41 -18.28 -16.46
CA ILE A 53 -7.06 -18.85 -16.54
C ILE A 53 -7.13 -20.38 -16.39
N PRO A 54 -6.10 -21.12 -16.86
CA PRO A 54 -6.02 -22.56 -16.62
C PRO A 54 -6.01 -22.90 -15.12
N LYS A 55 -6.62 -24.03 -14.75
CA LYS A 55 -6.55 -24.55 -13.37
C LYS A 55 -5.14 -25.09 -13.10
N MET A 56 -4.42 -24.49 -12.16
CA MET A 56 -3.02 -24.83 -11.82
C MET A 56 -2.83 -25.32 -10.37
N GLY A 57 -3.93 -25.69 -9.72
CA GLY A 57 -3.94 -26.15 -8.35
C GLY A 57 -5.28 -26.78 -7.96
N PRO A 58 -5.45 -27.18 -6.69
CA PRO A 58 -6.66 -27.84 -6.23
C PRO A 58 -7.91 -26.93 -6.35
N ARG A 59 -7.72 -25.62 -6.16
CA ARG A 59 -8.74 -24.58 -6.34
C ARG A 59 -8.39 -23.68 -7.53
N PRO A 60 -9.39 -23.00 -8.15
CA PRO A 60 -9.15 -22.10 -9.28
C PRO A 60 -8.19 -20.94 -8.97
N ASP A 61 -8.09 -20.54 -7.71
CA ASP A 61 -7.27 -19.44 -7.21
C ASP A 61 -5.90 -19.89 -6.65
N HIS A 62 -5.58 -21.18 -6.71
CA HIS A 62 -4.33 -21.73 -6.19
C HIS A 62 -3.39 -22.14 -7.33
N ILE A 63 -2.12 -21.77 -7.19
CA ILE A 63 -1.03 -22.27 -8.02
C ILE A 63 0.03 -22.88 -7.11
N ASN A 64 0.46 -24.11 -7.41
CA ASN A 64 1.45 -24.84 -6.61
C ASN A 64 2.68 -25.32 -7.41
N ASP A 65 2.58 -25.39 -8.74
CA ASP A 65 3.69 -25.83 -9.58
C ASP A 65 4.73 -24.71 -9.72
N PRO A 66 5.97 -24.86 -9.18
CA PRO A 66 7.00 -23.83 -9.28
C PRO A 66 7.49 -23.56 -10.70
N SER A 67 7.20 -24.45 -11.66
CA SER A 67 7.59 -24.27 -13.06
C SER A 67 6.63 -23.41 -13.88
N TYR A 68 5.51 -22.95 -13.27
CA TYR A 68 4.50 -22.19 -14.00
C TYR A 68 5.04 -20.84 -14.51
N ASP A 69 4.58 -20.44 -15.69
CA ASP A 69 4.85 -19.10 -16.21
C ASP A 69 3.93 -18.09 -15.51
N ARG A 70 4.52 -17.20 -14.71
CA ARG A 70 3.80 -16.13 -14.00
C ARG A 70 3.02 -15.20 -14.94
N SER A 71 3.47 -15.03 -16.19
CA SER A 71 2.79 -14.18 -17.18
C SER A 71 1.50 -14.82 -17.72
N SER A 72 1.40 -16.15 -17.66
CA SER A 72 0.22 -16.91 -18.14
C SER A 72 -1.07 -16.61 -17.36
N VAL A 73 -0.95 -15.96 -16.20
CA VAL A 73 -2.10 -15.54 -15.39
C VAL A 73 -2.33 -14.02 -15.40
N ASP A 74 -1.44 -13.20 -15.98
CA ASP A 74 -1.64 -11.75 -16.13
C ASP A 74 -2.18 -11.42 -17.53
N LEU A 75 -3.41 -11.84 -17.80
CA LEU A 75 -4.03 -11.73 -19.12
C LEU A 75 -4.68 -10.36 -19.38
N PRO A 76 -4.69 -9.88 -20.65
CA PRO A 76 -5.45 -8.68 -21.03
C PRO A 76 -6.93 -8.77 -20.64
N GLY A 77 -7.47 -7.65 -20.17
CA GLY A 77 -8.89 -7.54 -19.78
C GLY A 77 -9.20 -8.03 -18.36
N LEU A 78 -8.25 -8.66 -17.66
CA LEU A 78 -8.40 -8.92 -16.24
C LEU A 78 -8.32 -7.62 -15.44
N LYS A 79 -9.21 -7.51 -14.45
CA LYS A 79 -9.37 -6.31 -13.61
C LYS A 79 -9.15 -6.66 -12.15
N LEU A 80 -8.53 -5.73 -11.41
CA LEU A 80 -8.46 -5.76 -9.95
C LEU A 80 -9.50 -4.80 -9.35
N LEU A 81 -9.25 -3.49 -9.42
CA LEU A 81 -10.17 -2.49 -8.88
C LEU A 81 -11.25 -2.03 -9.88
N GLY A 82 -11.10 -2.33 -11.17
CA GLY A 82 -11.94 -1.72 -12.20
C GLY A 82 -11.48 -0.31 -12.57
N GLU A 83 -12.14 0.32 -13.53
CA GLU A 83 -11.73 1.64 -14.04
C GLU A 83 -12.23 2.77 -13.12
N GLU A 84 -13.41 2.58 -12.57
CA GLU A 84 -14.15 3.51 -11.74
C GLU A 84 -13.43 3.77 -10.41
N GLN A 85 -12.91 2.71 -9.77
CA GLN A 85 -12.08 2.86 -8.57
C GLN A 85 -10.70 3.47 -8.88
N LEU A 86 -10.15 3.25 -10.08
CA LEU A 86 -8.88 3.88 -10.48
C LEU A 86 -9.08 5.38 -10.74
N ILE A 87 -10.20 5.79 -11.35
CA ILE A 87 -10.60 7.19 -11.48
C ILE A 87 -10.77 7.82 -10.10
N PHE A 88 -11.51 7.15 -9.20
CA PHE A 88 -11.68 7.59 -7.82
C PHE A 88 -10.33 7.78 -7.10
N LEU A 89 -9.40 6.81 -7.20
CA LEU A 89 -8.08 6.92 -6.59
C LEU A 89 -7.25 8.06 -7.20
N ALA A 90 -7.32 8.25 -8.51
CA ALA A 90 -6.63 9.34 -9.20
C ALA A 90 -7.13 10.71 -8.73
N GLU A 91 -8.44 10.88 -8.53
CA GLU A 91 -9.04 12.10 -7.98
C GLU A 91 -8.74 12.28 -6.49
N TRP A 92 -8.90 11.20 -5.70
CA TRP A 92 -8.63 11.17 -4.27
C TRP A 92 -7.18 11.53 -3.95
N SER A 93 -6.22 11.06 -4.76
CA SER A 93 -4.79 11.37 -4.56
C SER A 93 -4.49 12.87 -4.70
N GLN A 94 -5.30 13.60 -5.47
CA GLN A 94 -5.11 15.01 -5.75
C GLN A 94 -5.89 15.93 -4.81
N ASP A 95 -6.98 15.44 -4.21
CA ASP A 95 -7.81 16.20 -3.29
C ASP A 95 -7.40 16.03 -1.82
N TRP A 96 -6.77 17.06 -1.28
CA TRP A 96 -6.30 17.13 0.11
C TRP A 96 -7.22 17.98 1.00
N THR A 97 -8.43 18.33 0.55
CA THR A 97 -9.41 19.07 1.36
C THR A 97 -9.60 18.37 2.71
N GLY A 98 -9.34 19.09 3.81
CA GLY A 98 -9.47 18.56 5.18
C GLY A 98 -8.48 17.45 5.58
N ALA A 99 -7.50 17.12 4.73
CA ALA A 99 -6.53 16.05 4.96
C ALA A 99 -5.11 16.60 5.18
N GLN A 100 -4.39 16.00 6.13
CA GLN A 100 -2.96 16.23 6.39
C GLN A 100 -2.12 15.01 6.05
N MET A 101 -2.70 13.82 6.18
CA MET A 101 -2.14 12.54 5.76
C MET A 101 -3.25 11.68 5.15
N LYS A 102 -2.88 10.65 4.40
CA LYS A 102 -3.79 9.75 3.70
C LYS A 102 -3.44 8.30 3.97
N ALA A 103 -4.39 7.39 3.77
CA ALA A 103 -4.16 5.94 3.76
C ALA A 103 -5.18 5.24 2.85
N ALA A 104 -4.82 4.12 2.24
CA ALA A 104 -5.74 3.27 1.48
C ALA A 104 -6.12 2.05 2.32
N LEU A 105 -7.41 1.69 2.31
CA LEU A 105 -7.96 0.51 2.97
C LEU A 105 -8.47 -0.47 1.92
N SER A 106 -8.13 -1.74 2.04
CA SER A 106 -8.70 -2.79 1.19
C SER A 106 -8.91 -4.07 1.99
N GLN A 107 -9.60 -5.06 1.40
CA GLN A 107 -9.90 -6.30 2.11
C GLN A 107 -8.62 -7.13 2.28
N THR A 108 -7.79 -7.23 1.23
CA THR A 108 -6.58 -8.06 1.23
C THR A 108 -5.33 -7.35 0.71
N ALA A 109 -4.16 -7.89 1.01
CA ALA A 109 -2.86 -7.34 0.65
C ALA A 109 -2.63 -7.32 -0.87
N PHE A 110 -1.98 -6.27 -1.39
CA PHE A 110 -1.50 -6.21 -2.79
C PHE A 110 -0.25 -7.09 -3.00
N CYS A 111 -0.21 -8.30 -2.43
CA CYS A 111 0.85 -9.29 -2.60
C CYS A 111 0.45 -10.63 -1.97
N GLY A 112 1.09 -11.71 -2.40
CA GLY A 112 1.07 -13.02 -1.73
C GLY A 112 2.14 -13.14 -0.64
N ALA A 113 2.11 -12.27 0.37
CA ALA A 113 3.06 -12.32 1.49
C ALA A 113 2.81 -13.48 2.46
N VAL A 114 1.69 -14.19 2.34
CA VAL A 114 1.31 -15.27 3.26
C VAL A 114 1.05 -16.56 2.49
N HIS A 115 2.09 -17.37 2.38
CA HIS A 115 2.18 -18.45 1.39
C HIS A 115 2.23 -19.85 2.02
N ILE A 116 1.99 -19.98 3.33
CA ILE A 116 1.86 -21.26 4.03
C ILE A 116 0.50 -21.29 4.72
N HIS A 117 -0.30 -22.32 4.41
CA HIS A 117 -1.74 -22.33 4.62
C HIS A 117 -2.19 -23.50 5.50
N GLY A 118 -2.69 -23.22 6.70
CA GLY A 118 -3.27 -24.21 7.61
C GLY A 118 -2.23 -24.94 8.46
N ARG A 119 -1.26 -25.60 7.81
CA ARG A 119 -0.14 -26.30 8.48
C ARG A 119 1.21 -25.72 8.07
N PRO A 120 2.25 -25.78 8.93
CA PRO A 120 3.56 -25.17 8.65
C PRO A 120 4.24 -25.60 7.35
N ASN A 121 3.88 -26.75 6.78
CA ASN A 121 4.50 -27.29 5.55
C ASN A 121 3.57 -27.22 4.32
N ASP A 122 2.34 -26.71 4.47
CA ASP A 122 1.35 -26.63 3.40
C ASP A 122 1.55 -25.33 2.62
N ARG A 123 2.58 -25.29 1.77
CA ARG A 123 2.93 -24.13 0.95
C ARG A 123 1.97 -23.97 -0.22
N LEU A 124 1.43 -22.77 -0.37
CA LEU A 124 0.76 -22.27 -1.56
C LEU A 124 1.75 -21.36 -2.31
N LEU A 125 2.13 -21.72 -3.53
CA LEU A 125 3.11 -20.92 -4.28
C LEU A 125 2.55 -19.53 -4.61
N ALA A 126 1.37 -19.47 -5.22
CA ALA A 126 0.69 -18.22 -5.49
C ALA A 126 -0.81 -18.27 -5.14
N ASP A 127 -1.26 -17.22 -4.46
CA ASP A 127 -2.64 -17.00 -4.06
C ASP A 127 -3.28 -15.93 -4.95
N LEU A 128 -4.13 -16.36 -5.87
CA LEU A 128 -4.84 -15.46 -6.77
C LEU A 128 -6.04 -14.78 -6.11
N ASP A 129 -6.42 -15.16 -4.88
CA ASP A 129 -7.44 -14.45 -4.10
C ASP A 129 -6.87 -13.17 -3.47
N SER A 130 -5.56 -13.12 -3.20
CA SER A 130 -4.87 -11.88 -2.79
C SER A 130 -4.89 -10.80 -3.87
N ASN A 131 -4.73 -9.53 -3.51
CA ASN A 131 -4.59 -8.45 -4.49
C ASN A 131 -3.21 -8.42 -5.17
N GLY A 132 -2.38 -9.46 -4.95
CA GLY A 132 -1.20 -9.72 -5.77
C GLY A 132 -1.55 -10.00 -7.25
N TRP A 133 -2.79 -10.45 -7.51
CA TRP A 133 -3.30 -10.78 -8.84
C TRP A 133 -4.62 -10.04 -9.16
N PRO A 134 -4.88 -9.64 -10.42
CA PRO A 134 -3.96 -9.67 -11.57
C PRO A 134 -2.80 -8.67 -11.42
N GLN A 135 -1.58 -9.04 -11.84
CA GLN A 135 -0.37 -8.25 -11.61
C GLN A 135 -0.45 -6.86 -12.28
N THR A 136 -1.00 -6.77 -13.49
CA THR A 136 -1.22 -5.48 -14.16
C THR A 136 -2.20 -4.59 -13.39
N GLY A 137 -3.29 -5.18 -12.86
CA GLY A 137 -4.27 -4.47 -12.03
C GLY A 137 -3.68 -3.96 -10.71
N ARG A 138 -2.88 -4.82 -10.04
CA ARG A 138 -2.11 -4.49 -8.83
C ARG A 138 -1.20 -3.29 -9.05
N LYS A 139 -0.38 -3.29 -10.11
CA LYS A 139 0.54 -2.18 -10.41
C LYS A 139 -0.19 -0.86 -10.64
N LYS A 140 -1.34 -0.88 -11.33
CA LYS A 140 -2.18 0.32 -11.51
C LYS A 140 -2.66 0.88 -10.18
N ALA A 141 -3.22 0.03 -9.31
CA ALA A 141 -3.68 0.43 -7.98
C ALA A 141 -2.56 1.05 -7.14
N LEU A 142 -1.41 0.37 -7.05
CA LEU A 142 -0.27 0.85 -6.26
C LEU A 142 0.30 2.17 -6.79
N ARG A 143 0.33 2.38 -8.11
CA ARG A 143 0.75 3.67 -8.69
C ARG A 143 -0.16 4.82 -8.28
N GLU A 144 -1.49 4.62 -8.26
CA GLU A 144 -2.41 5.67 -7.82
C GLU A 144 -2.29 5.95 -6.31
N ILE A 145 -2.16 4.90 -5.49
CA ILE A 145 -1.96 5.05 -4.03
C ILE A 145 -0.64 5.79 -3.73
N ARG A 146 0.45 5.43 -4.43
CA ARG A 146 1.77 6.05 -4.30
C ARG A 146 1.73 7.56 -4.58
N LYS A 147 0.93 8.03 -5.53
CA LYS A 147 0.83 9.48 -5.86
C LYS A 147 0.40 10.34 -4.65
N ALA A 148 -0.31 9.75 -3.69
CA ALA A 148 -0.74 10.41 -2.47
C ALA A 148 0.25 10.27 -1.29
N TRP A 149 1.37 9.56 -1.49
CA TRP A 149 2.27 9.10 -0.42
C TRP A 149 1.52 8.39 0.72
N ALA A 150 0.45 7.66 0.37
CA ALA A 150 -0.40 6.97 1.30
C ALA A 150 0.10 5.54 1.52
N PRO A 151 0.16 5.05 2.77
CA PRO A 151 0.32 3.62 3.03
C PRO A 151 -0.99 2.87 2.75
N HIS A 152 -0.88 1.55 2.70
CA HIS A 152 -1.99 0.61 2.55
C HIS A 152 -2.25 -0.17 3.85
N LEU A 153 -3.51 -0.28 4.27
CA LEU A 153 -3.91 -1.11 5.41
C LEU A 153 -4.93 -2.15 4.93
N CYS A 154 -4.76 -3.39 5.38
CA CYS A 154 -5.64 -4.50 4.98
C CYS A 154 -5.70 -5.61 6.03
N GLY A 155 -6.52 -6.63 5.77
CA GLY A 155 -6.64 -7.84 6.58
C GLY A 155 -6.57 -9.10 5.72
N ASP A 156 -7.55 -9.99 5.89
CA ASP A 156 -7.77 -11.23 5.11
C ASP A 156 -6.72 -12.34 5.33
N GLN A 157 -5.43 -12.02 5.33
CA GLN A 157 -4.37 -13.01 5.24
C GLN A 157 -4.05 -13.74 6.57
N HIS A 158 -4.70 -13.38 7.68
CA HIS A 158 -4.61 -14.04 9.01
C HIS A 158 -3.19 -14.15 9.62
N LEU A 159 -2.21 -13.48 9.04
CA LEU A 159 -0.86 -13.30 9.56
C LEU A 159 -0.53 -11.81 9.49
N ALA A 160 -0.03 -11.26 10.59
CA ALA A 160 0.43 -9.88 10.56
C ALA A 160 1.72 -9.78 9.76
N VAL A 161 1.76 -8.87 8.78
CA VAL A 161 2.96 -8.53 8.03
C VAL A 161 3.04 -7.03 7.76
N VAL A 162 4.25 -6.48 7.80
CA VAL A 162 4.56 -5.17 7.24
C VAL A 162 5.43 -5.40 6.01
N VAL A 163 4.97 -4.93 4.86
CA VAL A 163 5.70 -5.00 3.60
C VAL A 163 5.84 -3.61 2.98
N GLN A 164 6.92 -3.37 2.27
CA GLN A 164 7.00 -2.26 1.31
C GLN A 164 6.81 -2.84 -0.09
N HIS A 165 5.84 -2.34 -0.83
CA HIS A 165 5.55 -2.85 -2.16
C HIS A 165 6.57 -2.36 -3.18
N GLY A 166 6.96 -3.24 -4.10
CA GLY A 166 7.57 -2.87 -5.36
C GLY A 166 6.54 -2.82 -6.50
N ILE A 167 6.60 -1.78 -7.30
CA ILE A 167 5.82 -1.53 -8.52
C ILE A 167 6.68 -1.87 -9.73
N ASP A 168 7.80 -1.17 -9.89
CA ASP A 168 8.76 -1.38 -10.97
C ASP A 168 10.05 -2.02 -10.40
N ASN A 169 10.56 -1.48 -9.29
CA ASN A 169 11.69 -1.99 -8.50
C ASN A 169 11.27 -2.37 -7.07
N TYR A 170 12.18 -2.94 -6.28
CA TYR A 170 11.94 -3.11 -4.84
C TYR A 170 11.84 -1.75 -4.15
N ARG A 171 11.00 -1.65 -3.11
CA ARG A 171 10.87 -0.47 -2.23
C ARG A 171 10.42 0.83 -2.91
N ASP A 172 9.95 0.78 -4.15
CA ASP A 172 9.56 1.98 -4.92
C ASP A 172 8.07 2.36 -4.79
N GLY A 173 7.33 1.60 -3.99
CA GLY A 173 5.90 1.78 -3.73
C GLY A 173 5.55 1.92 -2.25
N PRO A 174 4.24 1.95 -1.95
CA PRO A 174 3.73 2.17 -0.60
C PRO A 174 4.13 1.09 0.40
N PHE A 175 4.29 1.49 1.66
CA PHE A 175 4.22 0.56 2.79
C PHE A 175 2.80 0.02 2.93
N ALA A 176 2.71 -1.25 3.33
CA ALA A 176 1.46 -1.89 3.65
C ALA A 176 1.55 -2.63 4.99
N PHE A 177 0.50 -2.52 5.79
CA PHE A 177 0.31 -3.29 7.01
C PHE A 177 -0.93 -4.16 6.89
N THR A 178 -0.70 -5.48 6.89
CA THR A 178 -1.77 -6.47 7.01
C THR A 178 -1.95 -6.79 8.49
N SER A 179 -3.09 -6.41 9.06
CA SER A 179 -3.41 -6.67 10.46
C SER A 179 -3.59 -8.17 10.70
N PRO A 180 -3.20 -8.70 11.88
CA PRO A 180 -3.54 -10.07 12.25
C PRO A 180 -5.06 -10.22 12.34
N ALA A 181 -5.53 -11.47 12.23
CA ALA A 181 -6.89 -11.79 12.62
C ALA A 181 -7.04 -11.64 14.15
N ILE A 182 -8.17 -11.09 14.61
CA ILE A 182 -8.47 -10.97 16.05
C ILE A 182 -8.48 -12.34 16.73
N VAL A 183 -8.97 -13.36 16.01
CA VAL A 183 -8.94 -14.76 16.45
C VAL A 183 -8.53 -15.64 15.26
N ASN A 184 -7.50 -16.46 15.44
CA ASN A 184 -7.03 -17.37 14.38
C ASN A 184 -7.00 -18.84 14.85
N SER A 185 -8.16 -19.42 15.12
CA SER A 185 -8.27 -20.81 15.60
C SER A 185 -8.11 -21.87 14.51
N ILE A 186 -8.36 -21.53 13.24
CA ILE A 186 -8.50 -22.51 12.15
C ILE A 186 -7.39 -22.37 11.10
N TYR A 187 -7.11 -21.14 10.65
CA TYR A 187 -6.29 -20.89 9.49
C TYR A 187 -4.91 -20.38 9.89
N GLY A 188 -4.08 -21.26 10.45
CA GLY A 188 -2.68 -20.94 10.70
C GLY A 188 -1.98 -20.51 9.42
N ARG A 189 -1.14 -19.49 9.53
CA ARG A 189 -0.47 -18.90 8.38
C ARG A 189 0.96 -18.53 8.76
N TRP A 190 1.88 -18.64 7.80
CA TRP A 190 3.29 -18.33 8.01
C TRP A 190 3.90 -17.65 6.79
N TRP A 191 4.91 -16.84 7.07
CA TRP A 191 5.92 -16.38 6.14
C TRP A 191 7.18 -17.24 6.34
N HIS A 192 7.61 -17.97 5.33
CA HIS A 192 8.86 -18.75 5.41
C HIS A 192 9.47 -18.90 4.02
N PRO A 193 10.54 -18.16 3.67
CA PRO A 193 11.16 -18.28 2.35
C PRO A 193 11.63 -19.72 2.09
N LEU A 194 11.69 -20.11 0.81
CA LEU A 194 11.97 -21.50 0.40
C LEU A 194 13.37 -21.98 0.82
N ASN A 195 14.35 -21.07 0.82
CA ASN A 195 15.74 -21.35 1.13
C ASN A 195 16.09 -21.11 2.60
N ASP A 196 15.13 -20.71 3.44
CA ASP A 196 15.36 -20.37 4.85
C ASP A 196 16.38 -19.24 5.05
N LEU A 197 16.51 -18.34 4.06
CA LEU A 197 17.42 -17.20 4.12
C LEU A 197 16.66 -15.87 4.15
N ALA A 198 17.33 -14.86 4.71
CA ALA A 198 16.95 -13.48 4.53
C ALA A 198 16.86 -13.12 3.03
N GLY A 199 16.02 -12.14 2.71
CA GLY A 199 15.91 -11.59 1.37
C GLY A 199 17.12 -10.70 1.10
N ASP A 200 17.24 -10.24 -0.13
CA ASP A 200 18.28 -9.25 -0.44
C ASP A 200 18.05 -7.98 0.38
N ASN A 201 19.12 -7.29 0.79
CA ASN A 201 19.03 -6.07 1.61
C ASN A 201 18.14 -6.25 2.88
N PRO A 202 18.48 -7.18 3.79
CA PRO A 202 17.68 -7.44 4.98
C PRO A 202 17.52 -6.19 5.85
N ILE A 203 16.44 -6.12 6.62
CA ILE A 203 16.22 -4.97 7.51
C ILE A 203 17.27 -5.01 8.62
N SER A 204 18.08 -3.95 8.66
CA SER A 204 19.18 -3.81 9.62
C SER A 204 18.68 -3.95 11.06
N ALA A 205 19.40 -4.74 11.86
CA ALA A 205 19.08 -5.03 13.27
C ALA A 205 17.68 -5.63 13.52
N SER A 206 17.02 -6.18 12.50
CA SER A 206 15.75 -6.89 12.70
C SER A 206 15.97 -8.16 13.53
N PRO A 207 15.12 -8.44 14.53
CA PRO A 207 15.14 -9.73 15.25
C PRO A 207 14.58 -10.88 14.40
N LEU A 208 14.04 -10.59 13.22
CA LEU A 208 13.39 -11.55 12.33
C LEU A 208 14.36 -11.98 11.22
N PRO A 209 14.61 -13.30 11.07
CA PRO A 209 15.62 -13.79 10.13
C PRO A 209 15.25 -13.64 8.65
N TRP A 210 13.96 -13.52 8.31
CA TRP A 210 13.49 -13.54 6.92
C TRP A 210 12.93 -12.19 6.45
N THR A 211 13.64 -11.11 6.79
CA THR A 211 13.37 -9.77 6.28
C THR A 211 14.21 -9.46 5.04
N GLY A 212 13.83 -8.45 4.27
CA GLY A 212 14.51 -8.06 3.03
C GLY A 212 13.62 -8.18 1.79
N ASP A 213 14.25 -8.14 0.62
CA ASP A 213 13.62 -8.08 -0.70
C ASP A 213 13.35 -9.49 -1.22
N TYR A 214 12.12 -9.74 -1.68
CA TYR A 214 11.63 -11.02 -2.19
C TYR A 214 10.64 -10.82 -3.33
N GLU A 215 10.49 -11.84 -4.17
CA GLU A 215 9.33 -11.94 -5.06
C GLU A 215 8.29 -12.89 -4.45
N ASP A 216 7.02 -12.49 -4.46
CA ASP A 216 5.94 -13.43 -4.16
C ASP A 216 5.77 -14.45 -5.31
N GLY A 217 4.85 -15.42 -5.14
CA GLY A 217 4.60 -16.45 -6.14
C GLY A 217 4.37 -15.90 -7.55
N LEU A 218 3.71 -14.75 -7.65
CA LEU A 218 3.32 -14.08 -8.91
C LEU A 218 4.44 -13.23 -9.51
N GLY A 219 5.60 -13.16 -8.87
CA GLY A 219 6.70 -12.30 -9.26
C GLY A 219 6.53 -10.85 -8.83
N ASN A 220 5.61 -10.56 -7.90
CA ASN A 220 5.51 -9.21 -7.35
C ASN A 220 6.68 -8.96 -6.41
N LYS A 221 7.39 -7.86 -6.64
CA LYS A 221 8.43 -7.37 -5.73
C LYS A 221 7.80 -6.93 -4.41
N ILE A 222 8.30 -7.48 -3.31
CA ILE A 222 7.95 -7.11 -1.94
C ILE A 222 9.22 -6.98 -1.12
N THR A 223 9.19 -6.09 -0.15
CA THR A 223 10.21 -6.00 0.89
C THR A 223 9.56 -6.31 2.21
N MET A 224 9.96 -7.40 2.86
CA MET A 224 9.44 -7.82 4.15
C MET A 224 10.11 -7.05 5.28
N HIS A 225 9.34 -6.24 6.00
CA HIS A 225 9.82 -5.50 7.17
C HIS A 225 9.59 -6.25 8.48
N ALA A 226 8.41 -6.84 8.65
CA ALA A 226 8.06 -7.60 9.83
C ALA A 226 6.99 -8.66 9.52
N TYR A 227 7.00 -9.77 10.25
CA TYR A 227 6.01 -10.85 10.16
C TYR A 227 5.83 -11.52 11.53
N ALA A 228 4.60 -11.94 11.86
CA ALA A 228 4.26 -12.49 13.17
C ALA A 228 4.01 -14.00 13.12
N ASN A 229 5.02 -14.80 12.77
CA ASN A 229 4.83 -16.25 12.65
C ASN A 229 4.45 -16.90 13.99
N PRO A 230 3.39 -17.73 14.02
CA PRO A 230 3.15 -18.59 15.17
C PRO A 230 4.19 -19.73 15.21
N PRO A 231 4.43 -20.35 16.38
CA PRO A 231 5.17 -21.60 16.42
C PRO A 231 4.40 -22.72 15.70
N ALA A 232 5.08 -23.83 15.42
CA ALA A 232 4.46 -24.98 14.75
C ALA A 232 3.30 -25.59 15.57
N ASP A 233 3.44 -25.66 16.90
CA ASP A 233 2.37 -26.09 17.80
C ASP A 233 1.47 -24.93 18.22
N ARG A 234 0.26 -24.91 17.64
CA ARG A 234 -0.76 -23.86 17.84
C ARG A 234 -1.92 -24.32 18.73
N ARG A 235 -1.76 -25.43 19.46
CA ARG A 235 -2.80 -25.95 20.38
C ARG A 235 -3.09 -24.95 21.50
N ASP A 236 -2.04 -24.35 22.06
CA ASP A 236 -2.18 -23.22 22.97
C ASP A 236 -2.79 -22.02 22.24
N ILE A 237 -3.83 -21.44 22.83
CA ILE A 237 -4.50 -20.25 22.30
C ILE A 237 -3.55 -19.05 22.20
N LYS A 238 -2.51 -18.98 23.03
CA LYS A 238 -1.48 -17.93 22.98
C LYS A 238 -0.53 -18.04 21.79
N ASN A 239 -0.46 -19.22 21.16
CA ASN A 239 0.46 -19.53 20.07
C ASN A 239 -0.17 -19.39 18.67
N ARG A 240 -1.27 -18.65 18.54
CA ARG A 240 -2.03 -18.60 17.28
C ARG A 240 -1.66 -17.46 16.36
N ALA A 241 -0.79 -16.55 16.83
CA ALA A 241 -0.45 -15.28 16.17
C ALA A 241 -1.68 -14.43 15.84
N ASP A 242 -2.74 -14.55 16.65
CA ASP A 242 -3.90 -13.69 16.62
C ASP A 242 -3.73 -12.48 17.54
N GLY A 243 -4.48 -11.42 17.28
CA GLY A 243 -4.35 -10.16 18.00
C GLY A 243 -4.87 -8.96 17.24
N PHE A 244 -4.26 -7.81 17.41
CA PHE A 244 -4.72 -6.57 16.78
C PHE A 244 -3.55 -5.69 16.34
N GLY A 245 -3.78 -4.94 15.27
CA GLY A 245 -2.87 -3.93 14.77
C GLY A 245 -3.34 -2.51 15.10
N ILE A 246 -2.39 -1.59 15.27
CA ILE A 246 -2.66 -0.14 15.34
C ILE A 246 -1.78 0.55 14.30
N ALA A 247 -2.37 1.42 13.48
CA ALA A 247 -1.63 2.33 12.62
C ALA A 247 -1.74 3.75 13.21
N ARG A 248 -0.63 4.25 13.77
CA ARG A 248 -0.53 5.55 14.42
C ARG A 248 0.04 6.57 13.44
N PHE A 249 -0.76 7.58 13.10
CA PHE A 249 -0.35 8.67 12.20
C PHE A 249 0.07 9.89 13.01
N ASN A 250 1.35 10.29 12.90
CA ASN A 250 1.87 11.51 13.51
C ASN A 250 1.95 12.61 12.45
N LYS A 251 1.02 13.56 12.52
CA LYS A 251 0.88 14.65 11.55
C LYS A 251 1.98 15.71 11.66
N GLU A 252 2.57 15.87 12.85
CA GLU A 252 3.62 16.86 13.10
C GLU A 252 4.97 16.43 12.53
N THR A 253 5.26 15.12 12.56
CA THR A 253 6.52 14.56 12.05
C THR A 253 6.36 13.84 10.72
N GLN A 254 5.13 13.85 10.17
CA GLN A 254 4.70 13.14 8.97
C GLN A 254 5.18 11.68 8.94
N SER A 255 4.95 10.95 10.04
CA SER A 255 5.32 9.55 10.16
C SER A 255 4.13 8.64 10.45
N VAL A 256 4.25 7.38 10.07
CA VAL A 256 3.30 6.32 10.38
C VAL A 256 4.02 5.25 11.16
N THR A 257 3.45 4.83 12.28
CA THR A 257 3.94 3.71 13.08
C THR A 257 2.90 2.60 13.09
N TYR A 258 3.32 1.41 12.68
CA TYR A 258 2.53 0.20 12.83
C TYR A 258 2.92 -0.48 14.13
N GLU A 259 1.92 -0.83 14.92
CA GLU A 259 2.04 -1.63 16.11
C GLU A 259 1.26 -2.93 15.89
N CYS A 260 1.75 -4.05 16.43
CA CYS A 260 1.08 -5.34 16.30
C CYS A 260 1.18 -6.13 17.61
N TRP A 261 0.02 -6.35 18.21
CA TRP A 261 -0.09 -6.88 19.56
C TRP A 261 -0.68 -8.28 19.54
N PRO A 262 -0.06 -9.27 20.20
CA PRO A 262 -0.70 -10.55 20.49
C PRO A 262 -2.02 -10.35 21.24
N ARG A 263 -3.00 -11.22 20.99
CA ARG A 263 -4.34 -11.13 21.61
C ARG A 263 -4.33 -11.04 23.14
N PHE A 264 -3.38 -11.73 23.77
CA PHE A 264 -3.26 -11.80 25.24
C PHE A 264 -2.08 -10.98 25.78
N ALA A 265 -1.58 -10.01 25.00
CA ALA A 265 -0.51 -9.13 25.44
C ALA A 265 -0.96 -8.27 26.63
N ASP A 266 -0.06 -8.11 27.61
CA ASP A 266 -0.20 -7.07 28.63
C ASP A 266 0.33 -5.76 28.04
N VAL A 267 -0.57 -4.89 27.59
CA VAL A 267 -0.18 -3.61 26.96
C VAL A 267 0.52 -2.65 27.93
N SER A 268 0.43 -2.86 29.25
CA SER A 268 1.14 -2.05 30.23
C SER A 268 2.66 -2.28 30.21
N GLU A 269 3.10 -3.39 29.61
CA GLU A 269 4.50 -3.70 29.41
C GLU A 269 5.17 -2.86 28.30
N GLY A 270 4.39 -2.10 27.53
CA GLY A 270 4.88 -1.26 26.44
C GLY A 270 5.33 -2.08 25.22
N ASP A 271 6.24 -1.51 24.41
CA ASP A 271 6.59 -2.06 23.08
C ASP A 271 7.14 -3.49 23.12
N LYS A 272 7.74 -3.93 24.23
CA LYS A 272 8.25 -5.30 24.37
C LYS A 272 7.16 -6.39 24.34
N ALA A 273 5.90 -6.02 24.56
CA ALA A 273 4.77 -6.94 24.52
C ALA A 273 4.17 -7.10 23.11
N GLN A 274 4.65 -6.34 22.12
CA GLN A 274 4.29 -6.52 20.71
C GLN A 274 4.95 -7.78 20.12
N PHE A 275 4.52 -8.20 18.93
CA PHE A 275 5.24 -9.23 18.20
C PHE A 275 6.67 -8.76 17.85
N PRO A 276 7.66 -9.67 17.81
CA PRO A 276 9.03 -9.32 17.40
C PRO A 276 9.05 -8.62 16.03
N GLY A 277 9.84 -7.55 15.93
CA GLY A 277 9.94 -6.72 14.73
C GLY A 277 8.98 -5.52 14.71
N TRP A 278 8.05 -5.41 15.66
CA TRP A 278 7.24 -4.22 15.88
C TRP A 278 7.72 -3.43 17.12
N PRO A 279 7.45 -2.11 17.19
CA PRO A 279 6.76 -1.29 16.18
C PRO A 279 7.62 -1.00 14.93
N VAL A 280 6.97 -0.78 13.78
CA VAL A 280 7.62 -0.36 12.53
C VAL A 280 7.22 1.06 12.19
N THR A 281 8.19 1.97 12.05
CA THR A 281 7.94 3.39 11.73
C THR A 281 8.59 3.78 10.42
N HIS A 282 7.87 4.54 9.59
CA HIS A 282 8.39 5.16 8.38
C HIS A 282 7.84 6.58 8.19
N LYS A 283 8.48 7.39 7.34
CA LYS A 283 7.95 8.68 6.92
C LYS A 283 6.89 8.50 5.85
N MET A 284 5.95 9.44 5.79
CA MET A 284 4.95 9.51 4.74
C MET A 284 5.61 9.50 3.35
N SER A 285 6.69 10.25 3.18
CA SER A 285 7.47 10.33 1.93
C SER A 285 8.11 9.01 1.49
N ASP A 286 8.24 8.03 2.38
CA ASP A 286 8.82 6.72 2.09
C ASP A 286 7.83 5.82 1.34
N ASN A 287 6.54 6.19 1.27
CA ASN A 287 5.55 5.53 0.42
C ASN A 287 5.78 5.78 -1.09
N ASP A 288 6.75 6.63 -1.45
CA ASP A 288 7.31 6.78 -2.79
C ASP A 288 8.83 6.69 -2.70
N GLY A 289 9.31 5.45 -2.59
CA GLY A 289 10.73 5.13 -2.45
C GLY A 289 11.49 4.98 -3.78
N ARG A 290 10.93 5.51 -4.88
CA ARG A 290 11.66 5.60 -6.15
C ARG A 290 12.98 6.35 -5.97
N GLU A 291 14.01 5.90 -6.67
CA GLU A 291 15.33 6.53 -6.66
C GLU A 291 15.26 7.96 -7.19
N ILE A 292 15.71 8.92 -6.39
CA ILE A 292 15.73 10.33 -6.76
C ILE A 292 16.82 10.57 -7.79
N VAL A 293 16.44 11.06 -8.96
CA VAL A 293 17.36 11.38 -10.07
C VAL A 293 17.65 12.87 -10.13
N GLY A 294 16.77 13.71 -9.58
CA GLY A 294 17.00 15.15 -9.54
C GLY A 294 16.03 15.92 -8.67
N TRP A 295 16.27 17.22 -8.62
CA TRP A 295 15.60 18.18 -7.75
C TRP A 295 15.08 19.36 -8.57
N LEU A 296 13.83 19.76 -8.35
CA LEU A 296 13.25 20.97 -8.94
C LEU A 296 13.58 22.19 -8.06
N PRO A 297 13.20 23.44 -8.40
CA PRO A 297 13.42 24.58 -7.52
C PRO A 297 12.81 24.39 -6.13
N GLN A 298 13.49 24.86 -5.08
CA GLN A 298 12.91 24.99 -3.76
C GLN A 298 11.79 26.04 -3.82
N LEU A 299 10.60 25.66 -3.38
CA LEU A 299 9.41 26.50 -3.40
C LEU A 299 9.21 27.11 -2.01
N THR A 300 8.99 28.42 -1.96
CA THR A 300 8.60 29.14 -0.74
C THR A 300 7.24 29.80 -0.94
N PHE A 301 6.24 29.40 -0.16
CA PHE A 301 4.86 29.84 -0.29
C PHE A 301 4.51 30.97 0.69
N SER A 302 3.69 31.92 0.24
CA SER A 302 3.06 32.97 1.06
C SER A 302 2.33 32.38 2.28
N LYS A 303 1.52 31.33 2.03
CA LYS A 303 0.72 30.60 3.02
C LYS A 303 1.32 29.22 3.29
N PRO A 304 1.24 28.71 4.53
CA PRO A 304 1.73 27.36 4.83
C PRO A 304 0.81 26.28 4.26
N ASN A 305 1.31 25.04 4.29
CA ASN A 305 0.57 23.80 4.04
C ASN A 305 -0.14 23.74 2.70
N GLN A 306 0.47 24.31 1.66
CA GLN A 306 -0.05 24.22 0.29
C GLN A 306 -0.01 22.79 -0.23
N VAL A 307 -0.93 22.47 -1.13
CA VAL A 307 -0.98 21.20 -1.86
C VAL A 307 -0.18 21.38 -3.14
N VAL A 308 0.91 20.62 -3.28
CA VAL A 308 1.82 20.68 -4.42
C VAL A 308 1.69 19.42 -5.25
N GLN A 309 1.56 19.57 -6.56
CA GLN A 309 1.56 18.49 -7.54
C GLN A 309 2.75 18.65 -8.49
N VAL A 310 3.44 17.54 -8.75
CA VAL A 310 4.54 17.48 -9.71
C VAL A 310 4.17 16.55 -10.86
N ILE A 311 4.29 17.04 -12.08
CA ILE A 311 3.91 16.33 -13.31
C ILE A 311 5.14 16.21 -14.21
N ASN A 312 5.45 15.00 -14.68
CA ASN A 312 6.43 14.81 -15.75
C ASN A 312 5.79 15.20 -17.09
N ARG A 313 6.35 16.19 -17.79
CA ARG A 313 5.75 16.71 -19.03
C ARG A 313 5.93 15.81 -20.25
N LYS A 314 6.88 14.88 -20.21
CA LYS A 314 7.12 13.93 -21.32
C LYS A 314 6.13 12.78 -21.28
N THR A 315 5.83 12.27 -20.08
CA THR A 315 4.90 11.14 -19.88
C THR A 315 3.49 11.57 -19.52
N SER A 316 3.30 12.85 -19.16
CA SER A 316 2.07 13.38 -18.56
C SER A 316 1.70 12.71 -17.23
N GLU A 317 2.62 11.98 -16.60
CA GLU A 317 2.39 11.33 -15.32
C GLU A 317 2.41 12.36 -14.19
N VAL A 318 1.35 12.39 -13.39
CA VAL A 318 1.38 12.97 -12.04
C VAL A 318 2.30 12.08 -11.20
N LEU A 319 3.48 12.59 -10.83
CA LEU A 319 4.44 11.86 -10.01
C LEU A 319 3.91 11.67 -8.59
N TYR A 320 3.39 12.77 -8.02
CA TYR A 320 2.70 12.81 -6.74
C TYR A 320 1.95 14.15 -6.58
N THR A 321 0.96 14.14 -5.68
CA THR A 321 0.29 15.34 -5.15
C THR A 321 0.23 15.23 -3.63
N ILE A 322 0.81 16.20 -2.92
CA ILE A 322 0.91 16.15 -1.45
C ILE A 322 0.63 17.50 -0.80
N ARG A 323 0.10 17.46 0.42
CA ARG A 323 0.10 18.63 1.31
C ARG A 323 1.46 18.76 1.99
N ILE A 324 2.16 19.86 1.74
CA ILE A 324 3.45 20.14 2.38
C ILE A 324 3.23 20.54 3.85
N GLN A 325 4.29 20.50 4.67
CA GLN A 325 4.26 21.04 6.02
C GLN A 325 5.04 22.34 6.08
N GLY A 326 4.43 23.41 6.59
CA GLY A 326 5.05 24.73 6.64
C GLY A 326 5.01 25.44 5.28
N LYS A 327 5.98 26.33 5.02
CA LYS A 327 5.99 27.22 3.85
C LYS A 327 6.99 26.83 2.77
N THR A 328 7.84 25.84 3.02
CA THR A 328 8.92 25.47 2.10
C THR A 328 8.75 24.03 1.64
N PHE A 329 9.08 23.77 0.39
CA PHE A 329 9.09 22.41 -0.16
C PHE A 329 10.10 22.30 -1.29
N GLN A 330 10.89 21.23 -1.26
CA GLN A 330 11.90 20.93 -2.27
C GLN A 330 11.45 19.68 -3.04
N PRO A 331 10.85 19.82 -4.23
CA PRO A 331 10.34 18.68 -4.98
C PRO A 331 11.47 17.76 -5.46
N LYS A 332 11.28 16.45 -5.27
CA LYS A 332 12.14 15.38 -5.79
C LYS A 332 11.53 14.80 -7.07
N VAL A 333 12.36 14.39 -8.02
CA VAL A 333 11.89 13.77 -9.27
C VAL A 333 12.72 12.56 -9.66
N TYR A 334 12.16 11.75 -10.54
CA TYR A 334 12.66 10.40 -10.87
C TYR A 334 13.12 10.30 -12.33
N SER A 335 13.38 11.44 -12.97
CA SER A 335 13.94 11.57 -14.32
C SER A 335 14.47 12.99 -14.52
N MET A 336 15.37 13.18 -15.49
CA MET A 336 15.86 14.52 -15.90
C MET A 336 14.97 15.20 -16.96
N ASP A 337 13.81 14.63 -17.26
CA ASP A 337 12.82 15.24 -18.17
C ASP A 337 12.31 16.58 -17.60
N SER A 338 11.61 17.36 -18.42
CA SER A 338 10.98 18.59 -17.93
C SER A 338 9.72 18.30 -17.12
N HIS A 339 9.48 19.09 -16.09
CA HIS A 339 8.34 18.95 -15.18
C HIS A 339 7.48 20.22 -15.13
N GLU A 340 6.22 20.05 -14.77
CA GLU A 340 5.28 21.11 -14.40
C GLU A 340 4.96 21.00 -12.90
N ILE A 341 4.85 22.13 -12.22
CA ILE A 341 4.45 22.20 -10.82
C ILE A 341 3.14 22.98 -10.72
N LYS A 342 2.16 22.37 -10.05
CA LYS A 342 0.91 23.02 -9.66
C LYS A 342 0.81 23.14 -8.15
N SER A 343 0.06 24.14 -7.67
CA SER A 343 -0.20 24.33 -6.25
C SER A 343 -1.57 24.95 -5.96
N GLY A 344 -2.09 24.71 -4.76
CA GLY A 344 -3.27 25.39 -4.22
C GLY A 344 -3.55 25.02 -2.76
N GLU A 345 -4.62 25.58 -2.18
CA GLU A 345 -4.89 25.40 -0.74
C GLU A 345 -5.35 23.97 -0.39
N ASN A 346 -6.21 23.38 -1.24
CA ASN A 346 -6.79 22.06 -1.00
C ASN A 346 -6.58 21.09 -2.16
N LYS A 347 -6.35 21.64 -3.36
CA LYS A 347 -6.14 20.93 -4.62
C LYS A 347 -5.06 21.67 -5.42
N PRO A 348 -4.35 21.00 -6.34
CA PRO A 348 -3.34 21.62 -7.19
C PRO A 348 -3.95 22.42 -8.35
N GLU A 349 -4.66 23.51 -8.03
CA GLU A 349 -5.51 24.24 -9.00
C GLU A 349 -4.72 25.19 -9.91
N ASN A 350 -3.61 25.75 -9.43
CA ASN A 350 -2.85 26.77 -10.15
C ASN A 350 -1.54 26.20 -10.67
N VAL A 351 -1.23 26.40 -11.96
CA VAL A 351 0.12 26.16 -12.50
C VAL A 351 1.04 27.25 -11.97
N VAL A 352 1.98 26.87 -11.10
CA VAL A 352 2.93 27.82 -10.49
C VAL A 352 4.26 27.84 -11.21
N ILE A 353 4.67 26.71 -11.80
CA ILE A 353 5.83 26.62 -12.69
C ILE A 353 5.43 25.75 -13.88
N PRO A 354 5.15 26.34 -15.06
CA PRO A 354 4.66 25.59 -16.21
C PRO A 354 5.72 24.63 -16.75
N GLN A 355 7.00 24.97 -16.64
CA GLN A 355 8.08 24.15 -17.15
C GLN A 355 9.37 24.38 -16.37
N VAL A 356 9.98 23.30 -15.90
CA VAL A 356 11.30 23.35 -15.25
C VAL A 356 12.07 22.06 -15.48
N LYS A 357 13.40 22.18 -15.61
CA LYS A 357 14.32 21.03 -15.65
C LYS A 357 14.93 20.79 -14.27
N PRO A 358 15.15 19.53 -13.88
CA PRO A 358 15.81 19.21 -12.62
C PRO A 358 17.31 19.49 -12.67
N VAL A 359 17.90 19.59 -11.49
CA VAL A 359 19.35 19.51 -11.26
C VAL A 359 19.67 18.22 -10.48
N ASP A 360 20.91 17.75 -10.57
CA ASP A 360 21.36 16.50 -9.94
C ASP A 360 21.47 16.59 -8.41
N ARG A 361 21.66 17.81 -7.86
CA ARG A 361 21.78 18.05 -6.42
C ARG A 361 20.87 19.16 -5.92
N PRO A 362 20.29 19.04 -4.71
CA PRO A 362 19.32 20.00 -4.21
C PRO A 362 19.92 21.40 -4.01
N GLU A 363 21.20 21.51 -3.64
CA GLU A 363 21.89 22.79 -3.44
C GLU A 363 22.11 23.59 -4.74
N LEU A 364 21.98 22.94 -5.90
CA LEU A 364 22.06 23.59 -7.21
C LEU A 364 20.69 24.08 -7.70
N ALA A 365 19.61 23.71 -7.00
CA ALA A 365 18.27 24.10 -7.36
C ALA A 365 18.05 25.59 -7.03
N LYS A 366 17.34 26.28 -7.92
CA LYS A 366 16.94 27.68 -7.66
C LYS A 366 15.94 27.73 -6.51
N GLU A 367 15.88 28.86 -5.82
CA GLU A 367 14.77 29.17 -4.91
C GLU A 367 13.73 30.01 -5.64
N ILE A 368 12.45 29.68 -5.48
CA ILE A 368 11.33 30.40 -6.11
C ILE A 368 10.25 30.68 -5.07
N SER A 369 9.91 31.96 -4.91
CA SER A 369 8.78 32.39 -4.09
C SER A 369 7.47 32.31 -4.89
N ILE A 370 6.45 31.70 -4.31
CA ILE A 370 5.11 31.54 -4.90
C ILE A 370 4.11 32.36 -4.10
N SER A 371 3.41 33.26 -4.78
CA SER A 371 2.35 34.11 -4.20
C SER A 371 0.98 33.61 -4.65
N ILE A 372 0.38 32.73 -3.85
CA ILE A 372 -0.99 32.19 -4.02
C ILE A 372 -1.77 32.27 -2.70
#